data_AF-A0A4Q3ZBK9-F1
#
_entry.id   AF-A0A4Q3ZBK9-F1
#
_cell.length_a   1.000
_cell.length_b   1.000
_cell.length_c   1.000
_cell.angle_alpha   90.00
_cell.angle_beta   90.00
_cell.angle_gamma   90.00
#
_symmetry.space_group_name_H-M   'P 1'
#
loop_
_entity.id
_entity.type
_entity.pdbx_description
1 polymer ?
#
loop_
_entity_poly.entity_id
_entity_poly.type
_entity_poly.pdbx_seq_one_letter_code
_entity_poly.pdbx_strand_id
1 'polypeptide(L)'
;MRRRRVGLAVGIFAAVVAIGYGLYLLGARQGAEAAETDPFRFGFLLIPVLAVAGGWMVEWNEALAALLLAAGAVVALMAFGLSLPALILIVLLGGAALLIMLPDLL
;
A
#
# COMPACT_ATOMS: atom_id res chain seq x y z
N MET A 1 5.47 -3.19 21.92
CA MET A 1 6.73 -2.99 21.15
C MET A 1 6.95 -3.98 20.00
N ARG A 2 6.77 -5.31 20.13
CA ARG A 2 7.02 -6.24 18.99
C ARG A 2 6.06 -6.05 17.82
N ARG A 3 4.74 -5.89 18.08
CA ARG A 3 3.71 -5.70 17.05
C ARG A 3 3.93 -4.46 16.18
N ARG A 4 4.33 -3.33 16.78
CA ARG A 4 4.69 -2.08 16.06
C ARG A 4 5.81 -2.26 15.07
N ARG A 5 6.88 -2.94 15.47
CA ARG A 5 8.04 -3.14 14.60
C ARG A 5 7.67 -3.95 13.37
N VAL A 6 6.79 -4.94 13.54
CA VAL A 6 6.27 -5.76 12.44
C VAL A 6 5.35 -4.94 11.54
N GLY A 7 4.36 -4.23 12.10
CA GLY A 7 3.44 -3.40 11.31
C GLY A 7 4.16 -2.31 10.50
N LEU A 8 5.12 -1.63 11.13
CA LEU A 8 5.97 -0.65 10.46
C LEU A 8 6.85 -1.28 9.37
N ALA A 9 7.46 -2.45 9.64
CA ALA A 9 8.27 -3.15 8.65
C ALA A 9 7.46 -3.58 7.42
N VAL A 10 6.25 -4.10 7.63
CA VAL A 10 5.32 -4.45 6.55
C VAL A 10 4.91 -3.20 5.76
N GLY A 11 4.59 -2.11 6.46
CA GLY A 11 4.22 -0.83 5.84
C GLY A 11 5.35 -0.25 4.98
N ILE A 12 6.59 -0.25 5.49
CA ILE A 12 7.78 0.20 4.77
C ILE A 12 8.05 -0.71 3.56
N PHE A 13 7.96 -2.02 3.73
CA PHE A 13 8.18 -2.96 2.63
C PHE A 13 7.16 -2.73 1.49
N ALA A 14 5.87 -2.62 1.83
CA ALA A 14 4.82 -2.31 0.85
C ALA A 14 5.06 -0.94 0.17
N ALA A 15 5.55 0.05 0.92
CA ALA A 15 5.91 1.35 0.37
C ALA A 15 7.04 1.26 -0.67
N VAL A 16 8.11 0.51 -0.37
CA VAL A 16 9.24 0.32 -1.30
C VAL A 16 8.78 -0.38 -2.57
N VAL A 17 7.97 -1.44 -2.44
CA VAL A 17 7.44 -2.19 -3.60
C VAL A 17 6.56 -1.28 -4.47
N ALA A 18 5.66 -0.50 -3.87
CA ALA A 18 4.78 0.41 -4.59
C ALA A 18 5.56 1.50 -5.33
N ILE A 19 6.57 2.11 -4.68
CA ILE A 19 7.42 3.14 -5.30
C ILE A 19 8.24 2.55 -6.44
N GLY A 20 8.92 1.42 -6.20
CA GLY A 20 9.77 0.78 -7.22
C GLY A 20 8.99 0.42 -8.47
N TYR A 21 7.78 -0.14 -8.30
CA TYR A 21 6.93 -0.49 -9.43
C TYR A 21 6.32 0.74 -10.12
N GLY A 22 5.89 1.74 -9.36
CA GLY A 22 5.40 3.01 -9.90
C GLY A 22 6.46 3.71 -10.76
N LEU A 23 7.71 3.76 -10.30
CA LEU A 23 8.83 4.33 -11.06
C LEU A 23 9.16 3.51 -12.31
N TYR A 24 9.12 2.17 -12.23
CA TYR A 24 9.28 1.31 -13.40
C TYR A 24 8.23 1.60 -14.48
N LEU A 25 6.95 1.71 -14.09
CA LEU A 25 5.86 2.04 -15.02
C LEU A 25 6.01 3.46 -15.60
N LEU A 26 6.42 4.43 -14.79
CA LEU A 26 6.70 5.79 -15.26
C LEU A 26 7.84 5.80 -16.27
N GLY A 27 8.93 5.07 -16.02
CA GLY A 27 10.05 4.92 -16.95
C GLY A 27 9.67 4.18 -18.23
N ALA A 28 8.85 3.13 -18.14
CA ALA A 28 8.34 2.39 -19.30
C ALA A 28 7.43 3.24 -20.20
N ARG A 29 6.66 4.17 -19.60
CA ARG A 29 5.77 5.09 -20.34
C ARG A 29 6.46 6.32 -20.89
N GLN A 30 7.69 6.64 -20.49
CA GLN A 30 8.44 7.75 -21.08
C GLN A 30 8.85 7.51 -22.56
N GLY A 31 8.73 6.28 -23.06
CA GLY A 31 8.94 5.94 -24.48
C GLY A 31 7.69 6.06 -25.37
N ALA A 32 6.50 6.20 -24.79
CA ALA A 32 5.23 6.28 -25.52
C ALA A 32 4.45 7.51 -25.01
N GLU A 33 4.55 8.60 -25.76
CA GLU A 33 3.73 9.81 -25.65
C GLU A 33 3.88 10.62 -24.34
N ALA A 34 4.75 11.61 -24.41
CA ALA A 34 4.68 12.78 -23.55
C ALA A 34 3.48 13.64 -23.98
N ALA A 35 2.50 13.82 -23.09
CA ALA A 35 1.58 14.96 -22.96
C ALA A 35 0.11 14.58 -22.79
N GLU A 36 -0.22 13.76 -21.78
CA GLU A 36 -1.45 14.00 -21.03
C GLU A 36 -1.12 14.01 -19.54
N THR A 37 -1.46 15.12 -18.89
CA THR A 37 -1.38 15.29 -17.45
C THR A 37 -2.55 14.53 -16.83
N ASP A 38 -2.49 13.22 -16.95
CA ASP A 38 -3.49 12.33 -16.37
C ASP A 38 -3.39 12.45 -14.84
N PRO A 39 -4.42 12.98 -14.14
CA PRO A 39 -4.39 13.20 -12.70
C PRO A 39 -4.15 11.91 -11.89
N PHE A 40 -4.27 10.74 -12.53
CA PHE A 40 -3.96 9.43 -11.96
C PHE A 40 -2.47 9.08 -11.91
N ARG A 41 -1.57 9.84 -12.56
CA ARG A 41 -0.14 9.49 -12.65
C ARG A 41 0.55 9.35 -11.30
N PHE A 42 0.07 10.03 -10.27
CA PHE A 42 0.66 10.00 -8.93
C PHE A 42 -0.18 9.23 -7.90
N GLY A 43 -1.29 8.60 -8.32
CA GLY A 43 -2.15 7.82 -7.42
C GLY A 43 -1.40 6.71 -6.68
N PHE A 44 -0.32 6.18 -7.27
CA PHE A 44 0.54 5.19 -6.64
C PHE A 44 1.29 5.70 -5.39
N LEU A 45 1.48 7.03 -5.25
CA LEU A 45 2.12 7.64 -4.07
C LEU A 45 1.24 7.60 -2.82
N LEU A 46 -0.07 7.39 -2.96
CA LEU A 46 -0.96 7.21 -1.81
C LEU A 46 -0.73 5.87 -1.11
N ILE A 47 -0.31 4.84 -1.85
CA ILE A 47 -0.04 3.49 -1.31
C ILE A 47 1.03 3.51 -0.21
N PRO A 48 2.25 4.06 -0.43
CA PRO A 48 3.28 4.12 0.61
C PRO A 48 2.84 4.95 1.82
N VAL A 49 2.11 6.05 1.60
CA VAL A 49 1.60 6.89 2.69
C VAL A 49 0.65 6.11 3.57
N LEU A 50 -0.34 5.43 2.98
CA LEU A 50 -1.32 4.62 3.70
C LEU A 50 -0.67 3.43 4.41
N ALA A 51 0.30 2.77 3.75
CA ALA A 51 1.02 1.64 4.33
C ALA A 51 1.84 2.03 5.57
N VAL A 52 2.58 3.14 5.51
CA VAL A 52 3.40 3.63 6.64
C VAL A 52 2.52 4.20 7.75
N ALA A 53 1.50 5.00 7.41
CA ALA A 53 0.56 5.54 8.39
C ALA A 53 -0.20 4.41 9.11
N GLY A 54 -0.71 3.43 8.37
CA GLY A 54 -1.36 2.26 8.93
C GLY A 54 -0.43 1.48 9.86
N GLY A 55 0.81 1.21 9.43
CA GLY A 55 1.81 0.52 10.25
C GLY A 55 2.19 1.27 11.54
N TRP A 56 2.19 2.60 11.53
CA TRP A 56 2.41 3.42 12.72
C TRP A 56 1.21 3.44 13.67
N MET A 57 -0.01 3.49 13.11
CA MET A 57 -1.25 3.56 13.88
C MET A 57 -1.55 2.31 14.69
N VAL A 58 -0.92 1.16 14.39
CA VAL A 58 -1.15 -0.13 15.10
C VAL A 58 -0.99 0.00 16.62
N GLU A 59 -0.11 0.87 17.13
CA GLU A 59 0.05 1.05 18.59
C GLU A 59 -1.00 1.95 19.24
N TRP A 60 -1.65 2.81 18.47
CA TRP A 60 -2.54 3.86 18.97
C TRP A 60 -4.01 3.49 18.76
N ASN A 61 -4.30 2.84 17.64
CA ASN A 61 -5.64 2.44 17.23
C ASN A 61 -5.56 1.33 16.16
N GLU A 62 -5.81 0.08 16.56
CA GLU A 62 -5.72 -1.10 15.69
C GLU A 62 -6.76 -1.06 14.55
N ALA A 63 -7.98 -0.59 14.81
CA ALA A 63 -9.04 -0.45 13.80
C ALA A 63 -8.69 0.60 12.73
N LEU A 64 -8.16 1.76 13.14
CA LEU A 64 -7.70 2.79 12.21
C LEU A 64 -6.51 2.29 11.38
N ALA A 65 -5.58 1.55 11.99
CA ALA A 65 -4.47 0.93 11.28
C ALA A 65 -4.94 -0.03 10.19
N ALA A 66 -5.86 -0.94 10.53
CA ALA A 66 -6.44 -1.88 9.59
C ALA A 66 -7.18 -1.18 8.45
N LEU A 67 -7.94 -0.11 8.75
CA LEU A 67 -8.63 0.70 7.76
C LEU A 67 -7.64 1.35 6.76
N LEU A 68 -6.55 1.93 7.26
CA LEU A 68 -5.53 2.57 6.41
C LEU A 68 -4.82 1.56 5.51
N LEU A 69 -4.48 0.38 6.04
CA LEU A 69 -3.85 -0.70 5.27
C LEU A 69 -4.81 -1.25 4.20
N ALA A 70 -6.08 -1.48 4.55
CA ALA A 70 -7.10 -1.93 3.61
C ALA A 70 -7.36 -0.88 2.50
N ALA A 71 -7.43 0.41 2.85
CA ALA A 71 -7.50 1.49 1.87
C ALA A 71 -6.28 1.47 0.94
N GLY A 72 -5.07 1.25 1.48
CA GLY A 72 -3.85 1.09 0.69
C GLY A 72 -3.92 -0.05 -0.31
N ALA A 73 -4.52 -1.19 0.07
CA ALA A 73 -4.75 -2.33 -0.84
C ALA A 73 -5.71 -1.97 -1.99
N VAL A 74 -6.81 -1.25 -1.69
CA VAL A 74 -7.75 -0.78 -2.72
C VAL A 74 -7.06 0.19 -3.67
N VAL A 75 -6.28 1.15 -3.15
CA VAL A 75 -5.52 2.08 -3.98
C VAL A 75 -4.50 1.33 -4.84
N ALA A 76 -3.83 0.31 -4.32
CA ALA A 76 -2.93 -0.53 -5.11
C ALA A 76 -3.64 -1.24 -6.28
N LEU A 77 -4.84 -1.78 -6.03
CA LEU A 77 -5.67 -2.36 -7.09
C LEU A 77 -6.07 -1.32 -8.15
N MET A 78 -6.47 -0.12 -7.74
CA MET A 78 -6.84 0.96 -8.67
C MET A 78 -5.64 1.48 -9.47
N ALA A 79 -4.49 1.65 -8.82
CA ALA A 79 -3.29 2.21 -9.44
C ALA A 79 -2.58 1.24 -10.39
N PHE A 80 -2.63 -0.07 -10.08
CA PHE A 80 -1.85 -1.09 -10.80
C PHE A 80 -2.71 -2.15 -11.50
N GLY A 81 -4.03 -2.08 -11.40
CA GLY A 81 -4.96 -3.06 -11.97
C GLY A 81 -4.75 -4.47 -11.41
N LEU A 82 -5.06 -5.50 -12.20
CA LEU A 82 -4.84 -6.91 -11.84
C LEU A 82 -3.40 -7.40 -12.11
N SER A 83 -2.42 -6.50 -12.03
CA SER A 83 -1.01 -6.88 -12.21
C SER A 83 -0.48 -7.67 -11.01
N LEU A 84 0.54 -8.50 -11.25
CA LEU A 84 1.18 -9.29 -10.18
C LEU A 84 1.63 -8.42 -8.98
N PRO A 85 2.24 -7.22 -9.16
CA PRO A 85 2.60 -6.35 -8.05
C PRO A 85 1.39 -5.83 -7.27
N ALA A 86 0.28 -5.53 -7.94
CA ALA A 86 -0.98 -5.16 -7.29
C ALA A 86 -1.44 -6.29 -6.36
N LEU A 87 -1.44 -7.54 -6.86
CA LEU A 87 -1.84 -8.70 -6.07
C LEU A 87 -0.92 -8.90 -4.85
N ILE A 88 0.39 -8.74 -5.01
CA ILE A 88 1.35 -8.80 -3.90
C ILE A 88 1.02 -7.72 -2.85
N LEU A 89 0.82 -6.47 -3.27
CA LEU A 89 0.49 -5.37 -2.36
C LEU A 89 -0.86 -5.58 -1.66
N ILE A 90 -1.87 -6.08 -2.37
CA ILE A 90 -3.19 -6.39 -1.81
C ILE A 90 -3.07 -7.49 -0.74
N VAL A 91 -2.35 -8.57 -1.03
CA VAL A 91 -2.15 -9.67 -0.08
C VAL A 91 -1.39 -9.19 1.16
N LEU A 92 -0.34 -8.39 0.97
CA LEU A 92 0.46 -7.86 2.08
C LEU A 92 -0.33 -6.89 2.96
N LEU A 93 -0.97 -5.88 2.34
CA LEU A 93 -1.69 -4.84 3.07
C LEU A 93 -3.02 -5.34 3.61
N GLY A 94 -3.80 -6.05 2.82
CA GLY A 94 -5.06 -6.67 3.23
C GLY A 94 -4.84 -7.79 4.25
N GLY A 95 -3.83 -8.64 4.05
CA GLY A 95 -3.44 -9.67 5.01
C GLY A 95 -3.00 -9.06 6.34
N ALA A 96 -2.19 -8.00 6.32
CA ALA A 96 -1.81 -7.28 7.53
C ALA A 96 -3.02 -6.66 8.25
N ALA A 97 -3.96 -6.04 7.52
CA ALA A 97 -5.18 -5.48 8.09
C ALA A 97 -6.04 -6.57 8.78
N LEU A 98 -6.20 -7.73 8.15
CA LEU A 98 -6.92 -8.87 8.73
C LEU A 98 -6.24 -9.42 9.98
N LEU A 99 -4.91 -9.57 9.95
CA LEU A 99 -4.15 -10.04 11.11
C LEU A 99 -4.22 -9.08 12.30
N ILE A 100 -4.35 -7.78 12.04
CA ILE A 100 -4.56 -6.77 13.08
C ILE A 100 -5.96 -6.89 13.70
N MET A 101 -7.00 -7.15 12.90
CA MET A 101 -8.39 -7.24 13.38
C MET A 101 -8.77 -8.59 13.98
N LEU A 102 -8.04 -9.66 13.67
CA LEU A 102 -8.35 -11.03 14.12
C LEU A 102 -8.51 -11.18 15.65
N PRO A 103 -7.69 -10.55 16.51
CA PRO A 103 -7.83 -10.66 17.96
C PRO A 103 -9.12 -10.05 18.51
N ASP A 104 -9.71 -9.05 17.84
CA ASP A 104 -10.95 -8.41 18.29
C ASP A 104 -12.20 -9.23 17.90
N LEU A 105 -12.05 -10.17 16.97
CA LEU A 105 -13.14 -10.99 16.43
C LEU A 105 -13.28 -12.36 17.11
N LEU A 106 -12.29 -12.77 17.92
CA LEU A 106 -12.23 -14.06 18.62
C LEU A 106 -12.54 -13.88 20.11
#